data_AF-A0A920S0D1-F1
#
_entry.id   AF-A0A920S0D1-F1
#
_cell.length_a   1.000
_cell.length_b   1.000
_cell.length_c   1.000
_cell.angle_alpha   90.00
_cell.angle_beta   90.00
_cell.angle_gamma   90.00
#
_symmetry.space_group_name_H-M   'P 1'
#
loop_
_entity.id
_entity.type
_entity.pdbx_description
1 polymer ?
#
loop_
_entity_poly.entity_id
_entity_poly.type
_entity_poly.pdbx_seq_one_letter_code
_entity_poly.pdbx_strand_id
1 'polypeptide(L)'
;MDKGKVLRVPKKNINDRKFIKSIGSAVMKMQFDAEKMSIKDRDNHIINKLSNMEKGGILKNNKKIKIHVKNNHWAPGIFPTDAEGEKNFTITKVDFEKTLEKEPEIKDKIEVFIDWDEENFSSSMSNSDILVAWNFPTSNLKKIAPNLKWIHCIAAGIKPLLPLDWMYENLVLTNNSGVHSKKAGEYGLMSVLMLQNYMPKIITNKKNKKFVSLFSNPIGEKQLL
;
A
#
# COMPACT_ATOMS: atom_id res chain seq x y z
N MET A 1 -16.32 -6.20 -2.86
CA MET A 1 -15.12 -6.98 -2.49
C MET A 1 -14.12 -6.81 -3.62
N ASP A 2 -12.94 -6.27 -3.35
CA ASP A 2 -11.78 -6.48 -4.24
C ASP A 2 -10.50 -6.44 -3.40
N LYS A 3 -10.04 -7.64 -3.04
CA LYS A 3 -8.87 -7.88 -2.17
C LYS A 3 -7.61 -7.92 -3.05
N GLY A 4 -6.49 -7.38 -2.56
CA GLY A 4 -5.22 -7.16 -3.27
C GLY A 4 -4.90 -8.18 -4.37
N LYS A 5 -4.55 -7.69 -5.56
CA LYS A 5 -4.10 -8.54 -6.67
C LYS A 5 -2.70 -9.06 -6.34
N VAL A 6 -2.63 -10.33 -5.95
CA VAL A 6 -1.34 -11.03 -5.79
C VAL A 6 -0.93 -11.56 -7.17
N LEU A 7 0.05 -10.91 -7.81
CA LEU A 7 0.66 -11.44 -9.03
C LEU A 7 1.66 -12.54 -8.62
N ARG A 8 1.46 -13.78 -9.10
CA ARG A 8 2.29 -14.95 -8.75
C ARG A 8 2.76 -15.67 -10.00
N VAL A 9 3.99 -16.19 -9.95
CA VAL A 9 4.38 -17.46 -10.58
C VAL A 9 4.97 -18.36 -9.48
N PRO A 10 4.43 -19.57 -9.19
CA PRO A 10 4.93 -20.42 -8.10
C PRO A 10 5.57 -21.76 -8.50
N LYS A 11 6.61 -22.17 -7.76
CA LYS A 11 6.93 -23.50 -7.15
C LYS A 11 8.26 -23.30 -6.37
N LYS A 12 8.53 -23.68 -5.11
CA LYS A 12 7.84 -24.36 -3.98
C LYS A 12 8.61 -24.04 -2.65
N ASN A 13 7.96 -23.44 -1.64
CA ASN A 13 7.99 -23.82 -0.20
C ASN A 13 6.87 -23.03 0.53
N ILE A 14 6.09 -23.68 1.39
CA ILE A 14 4.75 -23.19 1.82
C ILE A 14 4.82 -22.24 3.04
N ASN A 15 5.90 -22.30 3.82
CA ASN A 15 6.09 -21.55 5.08
C ASN A 15 6.31 -20.05 4.87
N ASP A 16 7.27 -19.69 4.02
CA ASP A 16 7.70 -18.30 3.84
C ASP A 16 6.54 -17.41 3.37
N ARG A 17 5.63 -17.98 2.58
CA ARG A 17 4.47 -17.28 2.01
C ARG A 17 3.43 -16.81 3.04
N LYS A 18 3.28 -17.54 4.15
CA LYS A 18 2.31 -17.23 5.22
C LYS A 18 2.86 -16.14 6.16
N PHE A 19 4.15 -16.22 6.43
CA PHE A 19 4.90 -15.29 7.25
C PHE A 19 5.06 -13.91 6.60
N ILE A 20 5.41 -13.92 5.31
CA ILE A 20 5.36 -12.77 4.42
C ILE A 20 3.98 -12.10 4.54
N LYS A 21 2.87 -12.83 4.42
CA LYS A 21 1.54 -12.23 4.56
C LYS A 21 1.26 -11.58 5.93
N SER A 22 1.85 -12.06 7.03
CA SER A 22 1.68 -11.46 8.37
C SER A 22 2.31 -10.08 8.46
N ILE A 23 3.56 -9.98 8.00
CA ILE A 23 4.34 -8.75 8.15
C ILE A 23 3.70 -7.58 7.41
N GLY A 24 3.18 -7.80 6.21
CA GLY A 24 2.47 -6.75 5.50
C GLY A 24 1.00 -6.78 5.74
N SER A 25 0.45 -7.68 6.55
CA SER A 25 -0.77 -7.33 7.26
C SER A 25 -0.48 -6.29 8.34
N ALA A 26 0.70 -6.30 8.98
CA ALA A 26 1.11 -5.24 9.92
C ALA A 26 1.45 -3.94 9.17
N VAL A 27 2.23 -4.01 8.07
CA VAL A 27 2.49 -2.84 7.19
C VAL A 27 1.18 -2.30 6.61
N MET A 28 0.24 -3.18 6.20
CA MET A 28 -1.09 -2.74 5.76
C MET A 28 -1.92 -2.17 6.91
N LYS A 29 -1.95 -2.78 8.09
CA LYS A 29 -2.65 -2.22 9.26
C LYS A 29 -2.11 -0.83 9.63
N MET A 30 -0.80 -0.61 9.56
CA MET A 30 -0.17 0.70 9.70
C MET A 30 -0.67 1.71 8.66
N GLN A 31 -0.68 1.32 7.39
CA GLN A 31 -1.15 2.18 6.30
C GLN A 31 -2.67 2.45 6.37
N PHE A 32 -3.47 1.48 6.82
CA PHE A 32 -4.94 1.52 6.86
C PHE A 32 -5.53 2.12 8.15
N ASP A 33 -4.87 1.98 9.31
CA ASP A 33 -5.30 2.62 10.57
C ASP A 33 -5.31 4.14 10.43
N ALA A 34 -4.55 4.68 9.47
CA ALA A 34 -4.60 6.07 9.06
C ALA A 34 -5.89 6.47 8.28
N GLU A 35 -6.70 5.52 7.74
CA GLU A 35 -7.68 5.84 6.68
C GLU A 35 -9.13 5.25 6.77
N LYS A 36 -9.63 4.79 7.94
CA LYS A 36 -11.10 4.78 8.31
C LYS A 36 -12.06 3.59 7.92
N MET A 37 -12.09 2.38 8.56
CA MET A 37 -13.26 1.41 8.48
C MET A 37 -13.45 0.39 9.65
N SER A 38 -14.65 -0.26 9.78
CA SER A 38 -15.18 -0.98 10.98
C SER A 38 -14.83 -2.48 11.17
N ILE A 39 -14.95 -2.93 12.43
CA ILE A 39 -14.06 -3.90 13.10
C ILE A 39 -14.52 -5.37 13.07
N LYS A 40 -15.82 -5.67 13.18
CA LYS A 40 -16.30 -6.99 13.65
C LYS A 40 -16.25 -8.12 12.60
N ASP A 41 -16.46 -7.83 11.32
CA ASP A 41 -16.53 -8.86 10.26
C ASP A 41 -15.15 -9.23 9.68
N ARG A 42 -14.18 -8.33 9.85
CA ARG A 42 -12.82 -8.46 9.34
C ARG A 42 -11.97 -9.36 10.23
N ASP A 43 -12.11 -9.20 11.54
CA ASP A 43 -11.26 -9.84 12.53
C ASP A 43 -11.56 -11.36 12.62
N ASN A 44 -12.84 -11.75 12.53
CA ASN A 44 -13.27 -13.15 12.56
C ASN A 44 -12.78 -14.01 11.37
N HIS A 45 -12.65 -13.42 10.18
CA HIS A 45 -12.11 -14.14 9.01
C HIS A 45 -10.58 -14.34 9.09
N ILE A 46 -9.90 -13.46 9.81
CA ILE A 46 -8.45 -13.46 9.98
C ILE A 46 -8.06 -14.40 11.14
N ILE A 47 -8.77 -14.36 12.26
CA ILE A 47 -8.59 -15.24 13.43
C ILE A 47 -8.75 -16.72 13.06
N ASN A 48 -9.79 -17.08 12.31
CA ASN A 48 -10.02 -18.46 11.85
C ASN A 48 -8.94 -18.97 10.88
N LYS A 49 -8.21 -18.06 10.21
CA LYS A 49 -7.08 -18.42 9.34
C LYS A 49 -5.76 -18.52 10.12
N LEU A 50 -5.58 -17.70 11.16
CA LEU A 50 -4.42 -17.67 12.05
C LEU A 50 -4.35 -18.90 12.97
N SER A 51 -5.47 -19.34 13.55
CA SER A 51 -5.53 -20.55 14.38
C SER A 51 -5.17 -21.84 13.62
N ASN A 52 -5.43 -21.86 12.31
CA ASN A 52 -5.01 -22.96 11.42
C ASN A 52 -3.55 -22.87 10.95
N MET A 53 -2.83 -21.78 11.27
CA MET A 53 -1.43 -21.53 10.90
C MET A 53 -0.43 -21.87 12.01
N GLU A 54 -0.85 -21.85 13.27
CA GLU A 54 -0.02 -22.19 14.43
C GLU A 54 0.42 -23.67 14.43
N LYS A 55 -0.43 -24.56 13.88
CA LYS A 55 -0.20 -26.02 13.85
C LYS A 55 0.96 -26.49 12.94
N GLY A 56 1.75 -25.60 12.33
CA GLY A 56 2.69 -25.90 11.23
C GLY A 56 4.20 -25.60 11.40
N GLY A 57 4.67 -25.03 12.52
CA GLY A 57 6.11 -25.02 12.91
C GLY A 57 7.09 -24.15 12.09
N ILE A 58 6.99 -22.80 12.15
CA ILE A 58 7.88 -21.83 11.47
C ILE A 58 9.02 -21.28 12.36
N LEU A 59 9.17 -21.72 13.60
CA LEU A 59 10.22 -21.20 14.49
C LEU A 59 11.23 -22.31 14.77
N LYS A 60 12.25 -22.45 13.91
CA LYS A 60 13.38 -23.34 14.17
C LYS A 60 14.66 -22.63 14.61
N ASN A 61 14.85 -21.34 14.33
CA ASN A 61 16.04 -20.60 14.78
C ASN A 61 15.66 -19.14 15.14
N ASN A 62 16.18 -18.62 16.26
CA ASN A 62 15.95 -17.29 16.87
C ASN A 62 16.22 -16.03 16.01
N LYS A 63 16.16 -16.10 14.67
CA LYS A 63 16.47 -14.96 13.78
C LYS A 63 15.24 -14.08 13.55
N LYS A 64 15.36 -12.78 13.84
CA LYS A 64 14.33 -11.77 13.51
C LYS A 64 14.24 -11.57 12.00
N ILE A 65 13.06 -11.27 11.45
CA ILE A 65 12.98 -10.77 10.06
C ILE A 65 13.24 -9.30 9.98
N LYS A 66 13.99 -8.94 8.94
CA LYS A 66 14.38 -7.59 8.62
C LYS A 66 13.49 -6.99 7.55
N ILE A 67 12.85 -5.88 7.89
CA ILE A 67 12.01 -5.10 6.99
C ILE A 67 12.76 -3.82 6.65
N HIS A 68 13.03 -3.61 5.38
CA HIS A 68 13.48 -2.33 4.85
C HIS A 68 12.27 -1.51 4.41
N VAL A 69 12.17 -0.29 4.90
CA VAL A 69 11.14 0.67 4.51
C VAL A 69 11.85 1.81 3.79
N LYS A 70 11.51 2.00 2.52
CA LYS A 70 12.06 3.08 1.70
C LYS A 70 11.03 4.19 1.59
N ASN A 71 11.25 5.28 2.33
CA ASN A 71 10.55 6.54 2.14
C ASN A 71 11.22 7.34 1.02
N ASN A 72 10.51 8.34 0.49
CA ASN A 72 11.06 9.27 -0.49
C ASN A 72 10.91 10.69 0.03
N HIS A 73 11.91 11.53 -0.24
CA HIS A 73 11.67 12.96 -0.22
C HIS A 73 10.81 13.37 -1.41
N TRP A 74 9.97 14.39 -1.23
CA TRP A 74 9.18 14.91 -2.34
C TRP A 74 10.08 15.58 -3.37
N ALA A 75 9.81 15.29 -4.64
CA ALA A 75 10.48 15.93 -5.76
C ALA A 75 9.57 15.93 -6.99
N PRO A 76 9.74 16.88 -7.93
CA PRO A 76 8.99 16.87 -9.18
C PRO A 76 9.12 15.53 -9.93
N GLY A 77 7.98 14.90 -10.23
CA GLY A 77 7.94 13.62 -10.93
C GLY A 77 8.16 12.38 -10.04
N ILE A 78 8.39 12.56 -8.74
CA ILE A 78 8.49 11.50 -7.74
C ILE A 78 7.26 11.56 -6.82
N PHE A 79 6.84 10.43 -6.30
CA PHE A 79 5.86 10.38 -5.22
C PHE A 79 6.62 10.28 -3.89
N PRO A 80 6.30 11.11 -2.88
CA PRO A 80 5.22 12.09 -2.85
C PRO A 80 5.48 13.35 -3.69
N THR A 81 4.42 14.01 -4.15
CA THR A 81 4.52 15.10 -5.15
C THR A 81 4.78 16.49 -4.56
N ASP A 82 4.64 16.64 -3.25
CA ASP A 82 4.86 17.88 -2.50
C ASP A 82 5.16 17.59 -1.02
N ALA A 83 5.51 18.63 -0.27
CA ALA A 83 5.88 18.53 1.15
C ALA A 83 4.75 18.02 2.06
N GLU A 84 3.49 18.30 1.71
CA GLU A 84 2.35 17.80 2.48
C GLU A 84 2.18 16.29 2.25
N GLY A 85 2.35 15.85 1.00
CA GLY A 85 2.42 14.45 0.62
C GLY A 85 3.55 13.72 1.34
N GLU A 86 4.75 14.29 1.41
CA GLU A 86 5.87 13.69 2.16
C GLU A 86 5.47 13.38 3.60
N LYS A 87 4.92 14.37 4.29
CA LYS A 87 4.44 14.18 5.66
C LYS A 87 3.36 13.10 5.78
N ASN A 88 2.43 13.03 4.83
CA ASN A 88 1.30 12.10 4.88
C ASN A 88 1.66 10.66 4.48
N PHE A 89 2.68 10.47 3.66
CA PHE A 89 3.07 9.15 3.12
C PHE A 89 4.35 8.58 3.73
N THR A 90 5.03 9.35 4.58
CA THR A 90 6.19 8.85 5.35
C THR A 90 5.74 7.78 6.34
N ILE A 91 6.36 6.61 6.24
CA ILE A 91 6.21 5.56 7.23
C ILE A 91 7.32 5.73 8.27
N THR A 92 6.94 5.96 9.53
CA THR A 92 7.91 6.16 10.62
C THR A 92 8.09 4.89 11.45
N LYS A 93 9.18 4.84 12.21
CA LYS A 93 9.39 3.77 13.20
C LYS A 93 8.29 3.74 14.26
N VAL A 94 7.76 4.91 14.64
CA VAL A 94 6.67 5.02 15.63
C VAL A 94 5.39 4.35 15.12
N ASP A 95 5.11 4.41 13.81
CA ASP A 95 3.94 3.73 13.24
C ASP A 95 4.06 2.21 13.36
N PHE A 96 5.28 1.68 13.20
CA PHE A 96 5.58 0.26 13.41
C PHE A 96 5.43 -0.11 14.89
N GLU A 97 6.02 0.68 15.79
CA GLU A 97 5.94 0.42 17.24
C GLU A 97 4.49 0.36 17.73
N LYS A 98 3.67 1.36 17.36
CA LYS A 98 2.23 1.40 17.69
C LYS A 98 1.44 0.20 17.15
N THR A 99 1.83 -0.32 15.99
CA THR A 99 1.15 -1.47 15.39
C THR A 99 1.60 -2.77 16.04
N LEU A 100 2.89 -2.90 16.33
CA LEU A 100 3.45 -4.07 17.01
C LEU A 100 3.00 -4.17 18.47
N GLU A 101 2.64 -3.07 19.13
CA GLU A 101 1.97 -3.09 20.44
C GLU A 101 0.64 -3.85 20.43
N LYS A 102 -0.09 -3.81 19.31
CA LYS A 102 -1.36 -4.54 19.14
C LYS A 102 -1.13 -6.03 18.84
N GLU A 103 0.11 -6.43 18.54
CA GLU A 103 0.48 -7.78 18.09
C GLU A 103 1.78 -8.24 18.80
N PRO A 104 1.76 -8.43 20.14
CA PRO A 104 2.97 -8.68 20.92
C PRO A 104 3.74 -9.95 20.51
N GLU A 105 3.06 -10.95 19.95
CA GLU A 105 3.68 -12.20 19.48
C GLU A 105 4.68 -12.03 18.32
N ILE A 106 4.56 -10.94 17.56
CA ILE A 106 5.43 -10.64 16.41
C ILE A 106 6.44 -9.52 16.72
N LYS A 107 6.23 -8.73 17.78
CA LYS A 107 7.06 -7.59 18.15
C LYS A 107 8.53 -7.96 18.29
N ASP A 108 8.84 -9.04 19.00
CA ASP A 108 10.22 -9.48 19.21
C ASP A 108 10.83 -10.24 18.04
N LYS A 109 10.02 -10.54 17.01
CA LYS A 109 10.42 -11.31 15.82
C LYS A 109 10.77 -10.40 14.64
N ILE A 110 10.52 -9.10 14.72
CA ILE A 110 10.68 -8.15 13.61
C ILE A 110 11.74 -7.10 13.96
N GLU A 111 12.54 -6.73 12.95
CA GLU A 111 13.48 -5.61 12.96
C GLU A 111 13.15 -4.72 11.75
N VAL A 112 13.00 -3.41 11.97
CA VAL A 112 12.62 -2.45 10.93
C VAL A 112 13.74 -1.44 10.73
N PHE A 113 14.14 -1.24 9.49
CA PHE A 113 15.05 -0.19 9.05
C PHE A 113 14.29 0.82 8.20
N ILE A 114 14.29 2.09 8.61
CA ILE A 114 13.70 3.19 7.86
C ILE A 114 14.80 3.88 7.08
N ASP A 115 14.67 3.90 5.75
CA ASP A 115 15.57 4.55 4.81
C ASP A 115 14.87 5.71 4.10
N TRP A 116 15.67 6.62 3.57
CA TRP A 116 15.23 7.74 2.77
C TRP A 116 15.90 7.68 1.39
N ASP A 117 15.08 7.80 0.36
CA ASP A 117 15.47 7.64 -1.03
C ASP A 117 16.28 6.34 -1.22
N GLU A 118 17.50 6.39 -1.73
CA GLU A 118 18.33 5.20 -1.96
C GLU A 118 19.67 5.25 -1.22
N GLU A 119 19.78 6.10 -0.18
CA GLU A 119 21.04 6.37 0.53
C GLU A 119 21.68 5.10 1.12
N ASN A 120 20.88 4.26 1.78
CA ASN A 120 21.35 3.03 2.42
C ASN A 120 20.77 1.77 1.78
N PHE A 121 20.19 1.89 0.58
CA PHE A 121 19.44 0.81 -0.03
C PHE A 121 20.29 -0.44 -0.20
N SER A 122 21.49 -0.32 -0.77
CA SER A 122 22.34 -1.48 -1.04
C SER A 122 22.85 -2.17 0.23
N SER A 123 23.20 -1.41 1.26
CA SER A 123 23.73 -1.95 2.51
C SER A 123 22.63 -2.65 3.32
N SER A 124 21.47 -1.99 3.46
CA SER A 124 20.33 -2.51 4.24
C SER A 124 19.62 -3.68 3.53
N MET A 125 19.48 -3.62 2.20
CA MET A 125 18.84 -4.70 1.44
C MET A 125 19.65 -6.01 1.43
N SER A 126 20.97 -5.96 1.63
CA SER A 126 21.85 -7.14 1.65
C SER A 126 21.43 -8.22 2.64
N ASN A 127 20.73 -7.84 3.72
CA ASN A 127 20.25 -8.74 4.75
C ASN A 127 18.73 -8.66 5.01
N SER A 128 17.99 -7.88 4.21
CA SER A 128 16.54 -7.69 4.39
C SER A 128 15.72 -8.82 3.79
N ASP A 129 14.67 -9.23 4.50
CA ASP A 129 13.71 -10.25 4.04
C ASP A 129 12.54 -9.62 3.29
N ILE A 130 12.21 -8.35 3.61
CA ILE A 130 11.01 -7.65 3.14
C ILE A 130 11.35 -6.20 2.78
N LEU A 131 10.78 -5.73 1.68
CA LEU A 131 10.82 -4.34 1.24
C LEU A 131 9.41 -3.73 1.26
N VAL A 132 9.27 -2.56 1.87
CA VAL A 132 8.08 -1.70 1.80
C VAL A 132 8.49 -0.41 1.10
N ALA A 133 7.91 -0.12 -0.07
CA ALA A 133 8.33 1.03 -0.88
C ALA A 133 7.27 1.44 -1.90
N TRP A 134 7.35 2.68 -2.39
CA TRP A 134 6.60 3.11 -3.58
C TRP A 134 7.35 2.77 -4.87
N ASN A 135 8.62 3.15 -4.95
CA ASN A 135 9.58 2.81 -6.02
C ASN A 135 10.88 2.28 -5.41
N PHE A 136 11.67 1.57 -6.21
CA PHE A 136 12.98 1.03 -5.84
C PHE A 136 13.73 0.59 -7.10
N PRO A 137 15.07 0.49 -7.06
CA PRO A 137 15.84 0.01 -8.20
C PRO A 137 15.58 -1.49 -8.40
N THR A 138 15.20 -1.86 -9.62
CA THR A 138 14.96 -3.27 -10.01
C THR A 138 16.20 -3.93 -10.61
N SER A 139 17.12 -3.13 -11.15
CA SER A 139 18.38 -3.62 -11.73
C SER A 139 19.24 -4.32 -10.69
N ASN A 140 19.71 -5.53 -10.99
CA ASN A 140 20.54 -6.35 -10.11
C ASN A 140 19.93 -6.63 -8.72
N LEU A 141 18.60 -6.55 -8.57
CA LEU A 141 17.94 -6.67 -7.26
C LEU A 141 18.28 -7.98 -6.54
N LYS A 142 18.39 -9.10 -7.27
CA LYS A 142 18.80 -10.39 -6.67
C LYS A 142 20.20 -10.36 -6.05
N LYS A 143 21.12 -9.58 -6.63
CA LYS A 143 22.49 -9.44 -6.13
C LYS A 143 22.54 -8.52 -4.92
N ILE A 144 21.78 -7.43 -4.96
CA ILE A 144 21.70 -6.44 -3.87
C ILE A 144 20.94 -7.00 -2.67
N ALA A 145 19.86 -7.74 -2.92
CA ALA A 145 18.92 -8.24 -1.93
C ALA A 145 18.77 -9.77 -2.02
N PRO A 146 19.82 -10.55 -1.68
CA PRO A 146 19.82 -12.00 -1.87
C PRO A 146 18.84 -12.74 -0.96
N ASN A 147 18.44 -12.13 0.17
CA ASN A 147 17.50 -12.72 1.14
C ASN A 147 16.06 -12.24 0.94
N LEU A 148 15.82 -11.29 0.05
CA LEU A 148 14.52 -10.66 -0.09
C LEU A 148 13.48 -11.67 -0.60
N LYS A 149 12.39 -11.81 0.16
CA LYS A 149 11.31 -12.75 -0.13
C LYS A 149 10.03 -12.03 -0.52
N TRP A 150 9.91 -10.76 -0.15
CA TRP A 150 8.69 -10.01 -0.42
C TRP A 150 8.88 -8.51 -0.57
N ILE A 151 8.16 -7.97 -1.55
CA ILE A 151 7.98 -6.54 -1.76
C ILE A 151 6.50 -6.21 -1.57
N HIS A 152 6.23 -5.27 -0.68
CA HIS A 152 4.96 -4.60 -0.58
C HIS A 152 5.07 -3.21 -1.20
N CYS A 153 4.45 -3.06 -2.37
CA CYS A 153 4.33 -1.77 -3.04
C CYS A 153 3.15 -0.99 -2.46
N ILE A 154 3.40 0.20 -1.92
CA ILE A 154 2.34 1.01 -1.29
C ILE A 154 1.40 1.67 -2.33
N ALA A 155 1.73 1.58 -3.62
CA ALA A 155 0.90 2.10 -4.70
C ALA A 155 -0.29 1.18 -5.00
N ALA A 156 -1.40 1.76 -5.48
CA ALA A 156 -2.55 0.98 -5.95
C ALA A 156 -2.32 0.28 -7.31
N GLY A 157 -1.37 0.80 -8.10
CA GLY A 157 -0.99 0.24 -9.39
C GLY A 157 0.49 -0.12 -9.41
N ILE A 158 0.86 -1.10 -10.22
CA ILE A 158 2.25 -1.55 -10.38
C ILE A 158 2.86 -1.16 -11.73
N LYS A 159 2.22 -0.25 -12.48
CA LYS A 159 2.68 0.14 -13.83
C LYS A 159 4.16 0.53 -13.89
N PRO A 160 4.72 1.29 -12.92
CA PRO A 160 6.14 1.62 -12.92
C PRO A 160 7.08 0.42 -12.75
N LEU A 161 6.57 -0.71 -12.26
CA LEU A 161 7.34 -1.94 -12.02
C LEU A 161 7.29 -2.92 -13.20
N LEU A 162 6.54 -2.60 -14.27
CA LEU A 162 6.44 -3.44 -15.46
C LEU A 162 7.56 -3.11 -16.47
N PRO A 163 8.11 -4.11 -17.19
CA PRO A 163 7.82 -5.56 -17.07
C PRO A 163 8.42 -6.19 -15.79
N LEU A 164 7.90 -7.34 -15.36
CA LEU A 164 8.30 -8.03 -14.11
C LEU A 164 9.46 -9.04 -14.32
N ASP A 165 10.30 -8.81 -15.32
CA ASP A 165 11.44 -9.67 -15.67
C ASP A 165 12.57 -9.66 -14.62
N TRP A 166 12.67 -8.59 -13.84
CA TRP A 166 13.58 -8.44 -12.70
C TRP A 166 13.20 -9.32 -11.49
N MET A 167 11.97 -9.83 -11.44
CA MET A 167 11.54 -10.71 -10.34
C MET A 167 12.26 -12.06 -10.44
N TYR A 168 12.71 -12.57 -9.30
CA TYR A 168 13.34 -13.89 -9.21
C TYR A 168 12.46 -14.89 -8.48
N GLU A 169 12.84 -16.17 -8.59
CA GLU A 169 12.11 -17.29 -8.03
C GLU A 169 11.82 -17.08 -6.53
N ASN A 170 10.57 -17.33 -6.14
CA ASN A 170 10.05 -17.17 -4.76
C ASN A 170 9.89 -15.74 -4.24
N LEU A 171 10.26 -14.71 -5.01
CA LEU A 171 9.93 -13.32 -4.67
C LEU A 171 8.43 -13.07 -4.83
N VAL A 172 7.80 -12.54 -3.78
CA VAL A 172 6.40 -12.12 -3.82
C VAL A 172 6.34 -10.60 -4.04
N LEU A 173 5.41 -10.13 -4.87
CA LEU A 173 5.04 -8.72 -4.98
C LEU A 173 3.57 -8.57 -4.62
N THR A 174 3.26 -7.67 -3.69
CA THR A 174 1.88 -7.26 -3.37
C THR A 174 1.74 -5.75 -3.49
N ASN A 175 0.51 -5.29 -3.69
CA ASN A 175 0.18 -3.88 -3.72
C ASN A 175 -1.12 -3.60 -2.95
N ASN A 176 -1.48 -2.32 -2.86
CA ASN A 176 -2.73 -1.89 -2.24
C ASN A 176 -3.92 -2.05 -3.21
N SER A 177 -5.08 -2.50 -2.69
CA SER A 177 -6.34 -2.45 -3.44
C SER A 177 -7.51 -2.14 -2.52
N GLY A 178 -8.52 -1.46 -3.07
CA GLY A 178 -9.81 -1.23 -2.40
C GLY A 178 -9.82 -0.14 -1.32
N VAL A 179 -8.68 0.41 -0.94
CA VAL A 179 -8.57 1.41 0.15
C VAL A 179 -9.13 2.77 -0.25
N HIS A 180 -8.95 3.13 -1.52
CA HIS A 180 -9.41 4.39 -2.07
C HIS A 180 -10.85 4.32 -2.61
N SER A 181 -11.55 3.18 -2.56
CA SER A 181 -12.84 3.04 -3.26
C SER A 181 -13.92 3.97 -2.70
N LYS A 182 -13.96 4.16 -1.37
CA LYS A 182 -14.91 5.09 -0.75
C LYS A 182 -14.61 6.54 -1.13
N LYS A 183 -13.34 6.95 -1.00
CA LYS A 183 -12.94 8.33 -1.32
C LYS A 183 -13.06 8.64 -2.81
N ALA A 184 -12.71 7.69 -3.67
CA ALA A 184 -12.94 7.77 -5.11
C ALA A 184 -14.44 7.83 -5.43
N GLY A 185 -15.28 7.10 -4.70
CA GLY A 185 -16.74 7.17 -4.81
C GLY A 185 -17.28 8.55 -4.43
N GLU A 186 -16.82 9.14 -3.32
CA GLU A 186 -17.17 10.52 -2.94
C GLU A 186 -16.78 11.53 -4.02
N TYR A 187 -15.55 11.42 -4.53
CA TYR A 187 -15.04 12.28 -5.61
C TYR A 187 -15.85 12.12 -6.89
N GLY A 188 -16.10 10.87 -7.31
CA GLY A 188 -16.88 10.56 -8.50
C GLY A 188 -18.30 11.11 -8.40
N LEU A 189 -18.99 10.88 -7.29
CA LEU A 189 -20.33 11.40 -7.04
C LEU A 189 -20.35 12.94 -7.07
N MET A 190 -19.40 13.58 -6.38
CA MET A 190 -19.27 15.05 -6.39
C MET A 190 -19.06 15.58 -7.80
N SER A 191 -18.11 15.02 -8.57
CA SER A 191 -17.83 15.45 -9.94
C SER A 191 -19.05 15.32 -10.84
N VAL A 192 -19.77 14.20 -10.74
CA VAL A 192 -20.99 13.92 -11.50
C VAL A 192 -22.09 14.94 -11.15
N LEU A 193 -22.31 15.22 -9.86
CA LEU A 193 -23.30 16.22 -9.44
C LEU A 193 -22.92 17.64 -9.85
N MET A 194 -21.64 18.02 -9.76
CA MET A 194 -21.14 19.31 -10.22
C MET A 194 -21.36 19.51 -11.72
N LEU A 195 -21.10 18.48 -12.51
CA LEU A 195 -21.34 18.50 -13.95
C LEU A 195 -22.82 18.60 -14.28
N GLN A 196 -23.66 17.78 -13.64
CA GLN A 196 -25.11 17.79 -13.83
C GLN A 196 -25.74 19.16 -13.55
N ASN A 197 -25.25 19.86 -12.52
CA ASN A 197 -25.77 21.16 -12.10
C ASN A 197 -24.98 22.35 -12.65
N TYR A 198 -24.20 22.13 -13.72
CA TYR A 198 -23.47 23.18 -14.44
C TYR A 198 -22.52 24.02 -13.58
N MET A 199 -22.02 23.49 -12.46
CA MET A 199 -21.17 24.24 -11.52
C MET A 199 -19.95 24.88 -12.20
N PRO A 200 -19.22 24.21 -13.12
CA PRO A 200 -18.12 24.85 -13.85
C PRO A 200 -18.57 26.08 -14.66
N LYS A 201 -19.75 26.02 -15.30
CA LYS A 201 -20.31 27.12 -16.09
C LYS A 201 -20.77 28.26 -15.19
N ILE A 202 -21.39 27.96 -14.05
CA ILE A 202 -21.78 28.96 -13.04
C ILE A 202 -20.54 29.71 -12.53
N ILE A 203 -19.46 29.01 -12.20
CA ILE A 203 -18.19 29.61 -11.76
C ILE A 203 -17.59 30.50 -12.86
N THR A 204 -17.64 30.04 -14.12
CA THR A 204 -17.17 30.83 -15.28
C THR A 204 -18.01 32.09 -15.49
N ASN A 205 -19.34 31.99 -15.39
CA ASN A 205 -20.25 33.11 -15.50
C ASN A 205 -20.01 34.14 -14.38
N LYS A 206 -19.81 33.69 -13.14
CA LYS A 206 -19.43 34.54 -12.00
C LYS A 206 -18.14 35.31 -12.28
N LYS A 207 -17.08 34.64 -12.75
CA LYS A 207 -15.79 35.28 -13.10
C LYS A 207 -15.98 36.38 -14.16
N ASN A 208 -16.90 36.16 -15.11
CA ASN A 208 -17.23 37.08 -16.18
C ASN A 208 -18.33 38.10 -15.82
N LYS A 209 -18.78 38.13 -14.55
CA LYS A 209 -19.89 38.99 -14.08
C LYS A 209 -21.18 38.83 -14.89
N LYS A 210 -21.42 37.64 -15.44
CA LYS A 210 -22.64 37.29 -16.16
C LYS A 210 -23.62 36.60 -15.21
N PHE A 211 -24.80 37.17 -15.04
CA PHE A 211 -25.87 36.60 -14.21
C PHE A 211 -26.87 35.87 -15.11
N VAL A 212 -26.58 34.59 -15.36
CA VAL A 212 -27.40 33.72 -16.22
C VAL A 212 -27.87 32.54 -15.39
N SER A 213 -29.18 32.35 -15.31
CA SER A 213 -29.79 31.19 -14.66
C SER A 213 -29.61 29.95 -15.53
N LEU A 214 -29.08 28.88 -14.92
CA LEU A 214 -28.93 27.57 -15.55
C LEU A 214 -29.79 26.58 -14.77
N PHE A 215 -30.60 25.82 -15.46
CA PHE A 215 -31.50 24.83 -14.87
C PHE A 215 -31.09 23.44 -15.32
N SER A 216 -31.06 22.50 -14.39
CA SER A 216 -30.76 21.08 -14.63
C SER A 216 -31.91 20.22 -14.12
N ASN A 217 -32.18 19.13 -14.84
CA ASN A 217 -33.12 18.11 -14.40
C ASN A 217 -32.47 17.21 -13.32
N PRO A 218 -33.25 16.40 -12.58
CA PRO A 218 -32.70 15.36 -11.73
C PRO A 218 -31.77 14.40 -12.49
N ILE A 219 -30.81 13.80 -11.78
CA ILE A 219 -29.77 12.98 -12.41
C ILE A 219 -30.22 11.54 -12.74
N GLY A 220 -31.38 11.10 -12.27
CA GLY A 220 -31.82 9.70 -12.30
C GLY A 220 -31.87 9.05 -13.69
N GLU A 221 -32.03 9.83 -14.76
CA GLU A 221 -32.07 9.33 -16.14
C GLU A 221 -30.74 9.42 -16.89
N LYS A 222 -29.67 9.89 -16.22
CA LYS A 222 -28.35 10.06 -16.84
C LYS A 222 -27.53 8.78 -16.72
N GLN A 223 -26.89 8.39 -17.82
CA GLN A 223 -25.95 7.27 -17.86
C GLN A 223 -24.51 7.76 -17.75
N LEU A 224 -23.72 7.03 -16.95
CA LEU A 224 -22.27 7.18 -16.90
C LEU A 224 -21.67 6.25 -17.97
N LEU A 225 -20.89 6.80 -18.90
CA LEU A 225 -20.17 6.06 -19.94
C LEU A 225 -18.76 5.69 -19.49
#